data_AF-A0AA37SY34-F1
#
_entry.id   AF-A0AA37SY34-F1
#
_cell.length_a   1.000
_cell.length_b   1.000
_cell.length_c   1.000
_cell.angle_alpha   90.00
_cell.angle_beta   90.00
_cell.angle_gamma   90.00
#
_symmetry.space_group_name_H-M   'P 1'
#
loop_
_entity.id
_entity.type
_entity.pdbx_description
1 polymer ?
#
loop_
_entity_poly.entity_id
_entity_poly.type
_entity_poly.pdbx_seq_one_letter_code
_entity_poly.pdbx_strand_id
1 'polypeptide(L)' 'MKNPFSSISKKFKRAIRDKAIGRAKTRIIIAKSKPEDFSAEELEVIVQEEESKIYSSIREKGLLAVLAVLGINIFG' A
#
# COMPACT_ATOMS: atom_id res chain seq x y z
N MET A 1 -24.06 -15.68 10.83
CA MET A 1 -24.27 -14.42 10.06
C MET A 1 -22.93 -13.95 9.51
N LYS A 2 -22.80 -13.71 8.20
CA LYS A 2 -21.57 -13.11 7.62
C LYS A 2 -21.47 -11.65 8.07
N ASN A 3 -20.42 -11.30 8.82
CA ASN A 3 -20.18 -9.93 9.25
C ASN A 3 -19.89 -9.05 8.01
N PRO A 4 -20.70 -8.03 7.68
CA PRO A 4 -20.54 -7.22 6.48
C PRO A 4 -19.19 -6.47 6.44
N PHE A 5 -18.66 -6.07 7.61
CA PHE A 5 -17.36 -5.41 7.75
C PHE A 5 -16.19 -6.30 7.33
N SER A 6 -16.33 -7.63 7.46
CA SER A 6 -15.28 -8.57 7.03
C SER A 6 -15.10 -8.62 5.51
N SER A 7 -16.16 -8.32 4.75
CA SER A 7 -16.09 -8.30 3.28
C SER A 7 -15.40 -7.02 2.77
N ILE A 8 -15.66 -5.90 3.45
CA ILE A 8 -15.07 -4.60 3.15
C ILE A 8 -13.58 -4.61 3.47
N SER A 9 -13.18 -5.14 4.63
CA SER A 9 -11.77 -5.26 4.99
C SER A 9 -10.99 -6.16 4.03
N LYS A 10 -11.59 -7.24 3.53
CA LYS A 10 -11.00 -8.11 2.49
C LYS A 10 -10.82 -7.36 1.16
N LYS A 11 -11.84 -6.63 0.70
CA LYS A 11 -11.75 -5.82 -0.52
C LYS A 11 -10.65 -4.77 -0.41
N PHE A 12 -10.56 -4.09 0.74
CA PHE A 12 -9.54 -3.09 1.01
C PHE A 12 -8.12 -3.69 1.01
N LYS A 13 -7.91 -4.80 1.72
CA LYS A 13 -6.63 -5.53 1.72
C LYS A 13 -6.22 -5.94 0.31
N ARG A 14 -7.17 -6.47 -0.48
CA ARG A 14 -6.93 -6.83 -1.88
C ARG A 14 -6.53 -5.62 -2.72
N ALA A 15 -7.23 -4.49 -2.57
CA ALA A 15 -6.91 -3.27 -3.30
C ALA A 15 -5.51 -2.73 -2.94
N ILE A 16 -5.09 -2.82 -1.67
CA ILE A 16 -3.72 -2.47 -1.26
C ILE A 16 -2.70 -3.41 -1.92
N ARG A 17 -2.95 -4.72 -1.90
CA ARG A 17 -2.07 -5.71 -2.53
C ARG A 17 -1.94 -5.50 -4.03
N ASP A 18 -3.05 -5.31 -4.74
CA ASP A 18 -3.05 -5.06 -6.19
C ASP A 18 -2.26 -3.79 -6.53
N LYS A 19 -2.39 -2.74 -5.70
CA LYS A 19 -1.62 -1.50 -5.82
C LYS A 19 -0.13 -1.71 -5.54
N ALA A 20 0.21 -2.51 -4.53
CA ALA A 20 1.59 -2.84 -4.19
C ALA A 20 2.27 -3.63 -5.31
N ILE A 21 1.58 -4.61 -5.90
CA ILE A 21 2.06 -5.35 -7.08
C ILE A 21 2.34 -4.38 -8.25
N GLY A 22 1.45 -3.42 -8.51
CA GLY A 22 1.68 -2.40 -9.54
C GLY A 22 2.93 -1.54 -9.28
N ARG A 23 3.14 -1.12 -8.02
CA ARG A 23 4.34 -0.38 -7.62
C ARG A 23 5.61 -1.21 -7.72
N ALA A 24 5.57 -2.46 -7.27
CA ALA A 24 6.67 -3.41 -7.37
C ALA A 24 7.10 -3.59 -8.83
N LYS A 25 6.15 -3.84 -9.74
CA LYS A 25 6.43 -3.92 -11.18
C LYS A 25 7.08 -2.65 -11.71
N THR A 26 6.55 -1.49 -11.34
CA THR A 26 7.12 -0.19 -11.76
C THR A 26 8.56 -0.03 -11.26
N ARG A 27 8.82 -0.37 -9.99
CA ARG A 27 10.15 -0.31 -9.37
C ARG A 27 11.15 -1.24 -10.05
N ILE A 28 10.74 -2.47 -10.36
CA ILE A 28 11.57 -3.46 -11.07
C ILE A 28 11.94 -2.95 -12.47
N ILE A 29 10.96 -2.43 -13.21
CA ILE A 29 11.19 -1.87 -14.56
C ILE A 29 12.15 -0.67 -14.51
N ILE A 30 11.98 0.23 -13.53
CA ILE A 30 12.87 1.38 -13.33
C ILE A 30 14.31 0.93 -13.05
N ALA A 31 14.48 -0.18 -12.33
CA ALA A 31 15.79 -0.79 -12.07
C ALA A 31 16.41 -1.49 -13.30
N LYS A 32 15.75 -1.43 -14.47
CA LYS A 32 16.12 -2.17 -15.70
C LYS A 32 16.15 -3.69 -15.52
N SER A 33 15.45 -4.20 -14.52
CA SER A 33 15.25 -5.63 -14.28
C SER A 33 13.86 -6.05 -14.80
N LYS A 34 13.66 -7.35 -14.93
CA LYS A 34 12.36 -7.94 -15.23
C LYS A 34 11.82 -8.68 -14.01
N PRO A 35 10.49 -8.77 -13.83
CA PRO A 35 9.91 -9.57 -12.75
C PRO A 35 10.34 -11.04 -12.80
N GLU A 36 10.61 -11.56 -13.99
CA GLU A 36 11.07 -12.93 -14.21
C GLU A 36 12.51 -13.19 -13.72
N ASP A 37 13.27 -12.14 -13.42
CA ASP A 37 14.64 -12.24 -12.90
C ASP A 37 14.68 -12.54 -11.38
N PHE A 38 13.52 -12.56 -10.71
CA PHE A 38 13.39 -12.74 -9.26
C PHE A 38 12.66 -14.04 -8.92
N SER A 39 13.02 -14.65 -7.79
CA SER A 39 12.26 -15.77 -7.23
C SER A 39 10.88 -15.32 -6.73
N ALA A 40 9.98 -16.28 -6.51
CA ALA A 40 8.67 -16.00 -5.95
C ALA A 40 8.76 -15.36 -4.56
N GLU A 41 9.73 -15.81 -3.75
CA GLU A 41 10.00 -15.28 -2.42
C GLU A 41 10.53 -13.84 -2.50
N GLU A 42 11.45 -13.56 -3.42
CA GLU A 42 11.98 -12.20 -3.63
C GLU A 42 10.89 -11.22 -4.09
N LEU A 43 10.05 -11.64 -5.04
CA LEU A 43 8.90 -10.85 -5.48
C LEU A 43 7.92 -10.58 -4.34
N GLU A 44 7.65 -11.58 -3.49
CA GLU A 44 6.77 -11.40 -2.34
C GLU A 44 7.36 -10.39 -1.34
N VAL A 45 8.67 -10.43 -1.07
CA VAL A 45 9.33 -9.43 -0.22
C VAL A 45 9.18 -8.03 -0.82
N ILE A 46 9.45 -7.86 -2.11
CA ILE A 46 9.31 -6.57 -2.80
C ILE A 46 7.85 -6.06 -2.71
N VAL A 47 6.88 -6.93 -2.94
CA VAL A 47 5.45 -6.57 -2.83
C VAL A 47 5.09 -6.19 -1.39
N GLN A 48 5.54 -6.94 -0.40
CA GLN A 48 5.29 -6.64 1.02
C GLN A 48 5.88 -5.31 1.46
N GLU A 49 7.08 -4.96 0.97
CA GLU A 49 7.67 -3.64 1.20
C GLU A 49 6.78 -2.53 0.63
N GLU A 50 6.27 -2.70 -0.59
CA GLU A 50 5.38 -1.71 -1.22
C GLU A 50 4.01 -1.65 -0.52
N GLU A 51 3.46 -2.78 -0.05
CA GLU A 51 2.25 -2.81 0.80
C GLU A 51 2.47 -2.00 2.09
N SER A 52 3.58 -2.22 2.78
CA SER A 52 3.94 -1.50 4.01
C SER A 52 4.03 0.01 3.79
N LYS A 53 4.67 0.44 2.68
CA LYS A 53 4.73 1.86 2.29
C LYS A 53 3.33 2.44 2.03
N ILE A 54 2.43 1.67 1.40
CA ILE A 54 1.05 2.11 1.17
C ILE A 54 0.31 2.29 2.51
N TYR A 55 0.42 1.33 3.44
CA TYR A 55 -0.19 1.44 4.76
C TYR A 55 0.35 2.65 5.54
N SER A 56 1.66 2.86 5.52
CA SER A 56 2.30 4.03 6.14
C SER A 56 1.76 5.33 5.56
N SER A 57 1.69 5.44 4.24
CA SER A 57 1.18 6.64 3.57
C SER A 57 -0.30 6.90 3.87
N ILE A 58 -1.13 5.84 3.96
CA ILE A 58 -2.54 5.98 4.35
C ILE A 58 -2.65 6.46 5.80
N ARG A 59 -1.83 5.92 6.71
CA ARG A 59 -1.82 6.35 8.12
C ARG A 59 -1.40 7.80 8.26
N GLU A 60 -0.31 8.19 7.61
CA GLU A 60 0.21 9.56 7.63
C GLU A 60 -0.82 10.53 7.06
N LYS A 61 -1.29 10.31 5.83
CA LYS A 61 -2.29 11.17 5.20
C LYS A 61 -3.62 11.19 5.95
N GLY A 62 -4.02 10.06 6.53
CA GLY A 62 -5.19 9.96 7.39
C GLY A 62 -5.05 10.81 8.64
N LEU A 63 -3.89 10.78 9.30
CA LEU A 63 -3.59 11.64 10.44
C LEU A 63 -3.63 13.11 10.04
N LEU A 64 -2.96 13.49 8.94
CA LEU A 64 -2.97 14.85 8.42
C LEU A 64 -4.41 15.33 8.13
N ALA A 65 -5.24 14.46 7.54
CA ALA A 65 -6.65 14.76 7.27
C ALA A 65 -7.45 15.00 8.56
N VAL A 66 -7.23 14.18 9.59
CA VAL A 66 -7.86 14.39 10.91
C VAL A 66 -7.40 15.71 11.54
N LEU A 67 -6.09 16.00 11.52
CA LEU A 67 -5.56 17.26 12.05
C LEU A 67 -6.16 18.49 11.35
N ALA A 68 -6.30 18.42 10.02
CA ALA A 68 -6.92 19.49 9.23
C ALA A 68 -8.39 19.72 9.62
N VAL A 69 -9.17 18.66 9.81
CA VAL A 69 -10.57 18.76 10.29
C VAL A 69 -10.64 19.38 11.70
N LEU A 70 -9.64 19.13 12.54
CA LEU A 70 -9.54 19.72 13.88
C LEU A 70 -9.00 21.16 13.87
N GLY A 71 -8.70 21.74 12.70
CA GLY A 71 -8.16 23.10 12.58
C GLY A 71 -6.70 23.23 13.01
N ILE A 72 -5.98 22.11 13.15
CA ILE A 72 -4.56 22.11 13.50
C ILE A 72 -3.76 22.33 12.21
N ASN A 73 -3.28 23.56 12.03
CA ASN A 73 -2.41 23.93 10.92
C ASN A 73 -0.96 23.55 11.21
N ILE A 74 -0.54 22.38 10.74
CA ILE A 74 0.85 21.89 10.80
C ILE A 74 1.69 22.25 9.57
N PHE A 75 1.11 22.99 8.61
CA PHE A 75 1.77 23.47 7.39
C PHE A 75 2.15 24.96 7.47
N GLY A 76 2.27 25.50 8.69
CA GLY A 76 2.70 26.87 8.93
C GLY A 76 4.19 27.09 8.64
#